data_AF-A0A2C5W5H7-F1
#
_entry.id   AF-A0A2C5W5H7-F1
#
_cell.length_a   1.000
_cell.length_b   1.000
_cell.length_c   1.000
_cell.angle_alpha   90.00
_cell.angle_beta   90.00
_cell.angle_gamma   90.00
#
_symmetry.space_group_name_H-M   'P 1'
#
loop_
_entity.id
_entity.type
_entity.pdbx_description
1 polymer ?
#
loop_
_entity_poly.entity_id
_entity_poly.type
_entity_poly.pdbx_seq_one_letter_code
_entity_poly.pdbx_strand_id
1 'polypeptide(L)' 'MDLPQKPAGYYTEYVHPTAGIAGPGPQRIVVGKGGEMYYTADHYKTFIPIKN' A
#
# COMPACT_ATOMS: atom_id res chain seq x y z
N MET A 1 -10.96 4.60 3.00
CA MET A 1 -11.27 3.30 3.61
C MET A 1 -9.97 2.74 4.13
N ASP A 2 -9.98 2.22 5.34
CA ASP A 2 -8.81 1.57 5.94
C ASP A 2 -8.69 0.12 5.44
N LEU A 3 -7.51 -0.47 5.65
CA LEU A 3 -7.32 -1.90 5.42
C LEU A 3 -8.17 -2.72 6.41
N PRO A 4 -8.68 -3.90 5.99
CA PRO A 4 -9.33 -4.82 6.92
C PRO A 4 -8.43 -5.15 8.12
N GLN A 5 -9.01 -5.26 9.30
CA GLN A 5 -8.24 -5.64 10.49
C GLN A 5 -7.69 -7.07 10.34
N LYS A 6 -6.38 -7.23 10.56
CA LYS A 6 -5.65 -8.50 10.48
C LYS A 6 -4.62 -8.61 11.61
N PRO A 7 -4.12 -9.82 11.91
CA PRO A 7 -3.04 -10.00 12.87
C PRO A 7 -1.77 -9.20 12.50
N ALA A 8 -0.95 -8.90 13.50
CA ALA A 8 0.33 -8.23 13.29
C ALA A 8 1.20 -8.99 12.26
N GLY A 9 1.85 -8.25 11.36
CA GLY A 9 2.69 -8.81 10.30
C GLY A 9 1.93 -9.49 9.16
N TYR A 10 0.62 -9.24 9.03
CA TYR A 10 -0.16 -9.74 7.90
C TYR A 10 0.06 -8.96 6.60
N TYR A 11 0.26 -7.64 6.70
CA TYR A 11 0.49 -6.75 5.57
C TYR A 11 1.97 -6.42 5.45
N THR A 12 2.48 -6.41 4.21
CA THR A 12 3.84 -5.96 3.87
C THR A 12 3.74 -4.76 2.93
N GLU A 13 4.50 -3.71 3.20
CA GLU A 13 4.57 -2.53 2.36
C GLU A 13 5.73 -2.57 1.37
N TYR A 14 5.53 -1.92 0.23
CA TYR A 14 6.53 -1.70 -0.80
C TYR A 14 6.43 -0.25 -1.29
N VAL A 15 7.58 0.39 -1.42
CA VAL A 15 7.66 1.76 -1.95
C VAL A 15 7.40 1.74 -3.46
N HIS A 16 6.47 2.58 -3.91
CA HIS A 16 6.30 2.86 -5.33
C HIS A 16 6.96 4.21 -5.66
N PRO A 17 7.93 4.26 -6.59
CA PRO A 17 8.61 5.51 -6.92
C PRO A 17 7.63 6.61 -7.34
N THR A 18 7.86 7.82 -6.86
CA THR A 18 7.10 8.99 -7.30
C THR A 18 7.96 9.86 -8.19
N ALA A 19 7.55 10.04 -9.45
CA ALA A 19 8.27 10.84 -10.42
C ALA A 19 8.50 12.27 -9.88
N GLY A 20 9.72 12.78 -10.03
CA GLY A 20 10.09 14.12 -9.58
C GLY A 20 10.31 14.27 -8.06
N ILE A 21 10.15 13.20 -7.27
CA ILE A 21 10.43 13.23 -5.84
C ILE A 21 11.73 12.48 -5.54
N ALA A 22 12.63 13.13 -4.81
CA ALA A 22 13.80 12.48 -4.24
C ALA A 22 13.38 11.64 -3.00
N GLY A 23 13.92 10.43 -2.89
CA GLY A 23 13.56 9.49 -1.81
C GLY A 23 12.28 8.69 -2.07
N PRO A 24 11.67 8.08 -1.04
CA PRO A 24 10.59 7.11 -1.22
C PRO A 24 9.27 7.69 -1.78
N GLY A 25 9.02 9.00 -1.61
CA GLY A 25 7.72 9.61 -1.92
C GLY A 25 6.56 9.05 -1.07
N PRO A 26 5.30 9.44 -1.38
CA PRO A 26 4.12 9.01 -0.61
C PRO A 26 3.51 7.69 -1.08
N GLN A 27 3.83 7.23 -2.29
CA GLN A 27 3.15 6.09 -2.91
C GLN A 27 3.63 4.75 -2.36
N ARG A 28 2.70 3.84 -2.06
CA ARG A 28 3.00 2.48 -1.59
C ARG A 28 2.08 1.45 -2.24
N ILE A 29 2.60 0.23 -2.36
CA ILE A 29 1.81 -0.99 -2.53
C ILE A 29 1.81 -1.73 -1.20
N VAL A 30 0.65 -2.18 -0.75
CA VAL A 30 0.49 -3.02 0.44
C VAL A 30 -0.07 -4.37 0.03
N VAL A 31 0.66 -5.43 0.36
CA VAL A 31 0.32 -6.81 0.01
C VAL A 31 -0.05 -7.58 1.27
N GLY A 32 -1.24 -8.16 1.29
CA GLY A 32 -1.67 -9.08 2.33
C GLY A 32 -1.17 -10.50 2.08
N LYS A 33 -0.96 -11.27 3.15
CA LYS A 33 -0.60 -12.70 3.03
C LYS A 33 -1.64 -13.55 2.29
N GLY A 34 -2.88 -13.06 2.13
CA GLY A 34 -3.93 -13.72 1.34
C GLY A 34 -3.84 -13.44 -0.16
N GLY A 35 -2.86 -12.63 -0.60
CA GLY A 35 -2.67 -12.25 -2.00
C GLY A 35 -3.45 -11.00 -2.41
N GLU A 36 -4.26 -10.42 -1.52
CA GLU A 36 -4.88 -9.13 -1.77
C GLU A 36 -3.83 -8.01 -1.84
N MET A 37 -4.02 -7.08 -2.77
CA MET A 37 -3.10 -5.96 -2.99
C MET A 37 -3.86 -4.64 -2.96
N TYR A 38 -3.24 -3.64 -2.36
CA TYR A 38 -3.77 -2.30 -2.26
C TYR A 38 -2.72 -1.28 -2.66
N TYR A 39 -3.14 -0.25 -3.37
CA TYR A 39 -2.34 0.93 -3.66
C TYR A 39 -2.76 2.08 -2.75
N THR A 40 -1.80 2.84 -2.24
CA THR A 40 -2.03 4.14 -1.59
C THR A 40 -1.15 5.20 -2.25
N ALA A 41 -1.77 6.30 -2.68
CA ALA A 41 -1.07 7.43 -3.29
C ALA A 41 -0.62 8.46 -2.25
N ASP A 42 -1.16 8.38 -1.04
CA ASP A 42 -1.22 9.47 -0.07
C ASP A 42 -0.67 9.06 1.30
N HIS A 43 0.21 8.06 1.32
CA HIS A 43 0.88 7.57 2.51
C HIS A 43 -0.11 7.05 3.57
N TYR A 44 -0.88 6.04 3.19
CA TYR A 44 -1.82 5.27 4.02
C TYR A 44 -3.11 5.98 4.43
N LYS A 45 -3.42 7.16 3.87
CA LYS A 45 -4.70 7.84 4.17
C LYS A 45 -5.87 7.20 3.42
N THR A 46 -5.63 6.77 2.18
CA THR A 46 -6.61 6.05 1.36
C THR A 46 -5.98 4.84 0.68
N PHE A 47 -6.79 3.81 0.52
CA PHE A 47 -6.41 2.56 -0.13
C PHE A 47 -7.35 2.24 -1.29
N ILE A 48 -6.75 1.86 -2.41
CA ILE A 48 -7.44 1.41 -3.63
C ILE A 48 -7.13 -0.07 -3.81
N PRO A 49 -8.14 -0.97 -3.78
CA PRO A 49 -7.92 -2.38 -4.09
C PRO A 49 -7.43 -2.55 -5.52
N ILE A 50 -6.35 -3.30 -5.70
CA ILE A 50 -5.86 -3.70 -7.02
C ILE A 50 -6.61 -4.97 -7.39
N LYS A 51 -7.35 -4.91 -8.51
CA LYS A 51 -8.00 -6.08 -9.10
C LYS A 51 -7.14 -6.53 -10.29
N ASN A 52 -6.97 -7.84 -10.42
CA ASN A 52 -6.46 -8.43 -11.66
C ASN A 52 -7.51 -8.33 -12.76
#